data_AF-A9USW4-F1
#
_entry.id   AF-A9USW4-F1
#
_cell.length_a   1.000
_cell.length_b   1.000
_cell.length_c   1.000
_cell.angle_alpha   90.00
_cell.angle_beta   90.00
_cell.angle_gamma   90.00
#
_symmetry.space_group_name_H-M   'P 1'
#
loop_
_entity.id
_entity.type
_entity.pdbx_description
1 polymer ?
#
loop_
_entity_poly.entity_id
_entity_poly.type
_entity_poly.pdbx_seq_one_letter_code
_entity_poly.pdbx_strand_id
1 'polypeptide(L)'
;VPDELVQLFLDMTEPDAVEKIDDDITRQCAYFFPGVVWAVGARGWPKLRAAYQKLATDDDWKTRANMAASIHKIAQIIGPELTQADLLHCFDAFWKDWDEVRASLLLHMAEFLALIPLTARHVYLPLLFSFKDTEESTFWRFRQSLAAQIAQLCYIVQEEEVYSVLCNIALELCVDPFASTRQTAYEAVSSLDVLRSSHVLSSCEFWYAVHFTRVFNFHPCSRSQLGG
;
A
#
# COMPACT_ATOMS: atom_id res chain seq x y z
N VAL A 1 -29.12 0.34 5.53
CA VAL A 1 -29.22 1.73 5.05
C VAL A 1 -30.42 1.83 4.13
N PRO A 2 -31.26 2.88 4.22
CA PRO A 2 -32.35 3.12 3.26
C PRO A 2 -31.84 3.19 1.82
N ASP A 3 -32.56 2.59 0.87
CA ASP A 3 -32.14 2.52 -0.53
C ASP A 3 -32.09 3.92 -1.17
N GLU A 4 -32.90 4.87 -0.71
CA GLU A 4 -32.92 6.25 -1.20
C GLU A 4 -31.60 6.98 -0.94
N LEU A 5 -30.96 6.72 0.20
CA LEU A 5 -29.66 7.32 0.54
C LEU A 5 -28.53 6.72 -0.28
N VAL A 6 -28.63 5.42 -0.62
CA VAL A 6 -27.67 4.77 -1.50
C VAL A 6 -27.81 5.34 -2.90
N GLN A 7 -29.03 5.53 -3.40
CA GLN A 7 -29.27 6.12 -4.71
C GLN A 7 -28.74 7.56 -4.79
N LEU A 8 -29.04 8.39 -3.78
CA LEU A 8 -28.50 9.76 -3.72
C LEU A 8 -26.97 9.77 -3.78
N PHE A 9 -26.30 8.84 -3.11
CA PHE A 9 -24.85 8.71 -3.21
C PHE A 9 -24.37 8.32 -4.60
N LEU A 10 -25.05 7.37 -5.26
CA LEU A 10 -24.73 6.97 -6.63
C LEU A 10 -24.89 8.15 -7.61
N ASP A 11 -25.96 8.92 -7.47
CA ASP A 11 -26.21 10.11 -8.29
C ASP A 11 -25.09 11.14 -8.12
N MET A 12 -24.54 11.32 -6.91
CA MET A 12 -23.38 12.20 -6.68
C MET A 12 -22.07 11.70 -7.32
N THR A 13 -21.95 10.40 -7.62
CA THR A 13 -20.83 9.86 -8.40
C THR A 13 -21.04 10.02 -9.91
N GLU A 14 -22.20 10.52 -10.32
CA GLU A 14 -22.59 10.81 -11.70
C GLU A 14 -22.84 12.31 -11.89
N PRO A 15 -21.78 13.13 -12.01
CA PRO A 15 -21.97 14.49 -12.50
C PRO A 15 -22.45 14.38 -13.95
N ASP A 16 -23.74 14.63 -14.18
CA ASP A 16 -24.32 14.77 -15.51
C ASP A 16 -23.44 15.74 -16.33
N ALA A 17 -23.35 15.48 -17.64
CA ALA A 17 -22.42 16.10 -18.58
C ALA A 17 -22.59 17.63 -18.80
N VAL A 18 -23.28 18.34 -17.91
CA VAL A 18 -23.55 19.78 -17.99
C VAL A 18 -23.10 20.42 -16.68
N GLU A 19 -21.89 20.97 -16.73
CA GLU A 19 -21.15 21.70 -15.68
C GLU A 19 -20.26 20.82 -14.77
N LYS A 20 -18.94 20.85 -15.03
CA LYS A 20 -17.85 20.47 -14.11
C LYS A 20 -17.83 21.40 -12.88
N ILE A 21 -18.94 21.46 -12.16
CA ILE A 21 -19.07 22.04 -10.84
C ILE A 21 -19.32 20.81 -9.95
N ASP A 22 -18.33 20.07 -9.49
CA ASP A 22 -17.13 20.49 -8.79
C ASP A 22 -16.26 19.23 -8.66
N ASP A 23 -15.03 19.20 -9.18
CA ASP A 23 -14.10 18.05 -8.99
C ASP A 23 -13.93 17.71 -7.50
N ASP A 24 -14.30 18.61 -6.59
CA ASP A 24 -14.34 18.36 -5.15
C ASP A 24 -15.42 17.34 -4.75
N ILE A 25 -16.62 17.34 -5.35
CA ILE A 25 -17.71 16.41 -4.97
C ILE A 25 -17.32 14.96 -5.27
N THR A 26 -16.81 14.69 -6.48
CA THR A 26 -16.35 13.34 -6.86
C THR A 26 -15.23 12.86 -5.92
N ARG A 27 -14.30 13.77 -5.56
CA ARG A 27 -13.22 13.47 -4.63
C ARG A 27 -13.72 13.16 -3.22
N GLN A 28 -14.71 13.91 -2.73
CA GLN A 28 -15.39 13.63 -1.46
C GLN A 28 -16.12 12.28 -1.52
N CYS A 29 -16.80 11.97 -2.63
CA CYS A 29 -17.46 10.67 -2.81
C CYS A 29 -16.45 9.53 -2.70
N ALA A 30 -15.29 9.64 -3.36
CA ALA A 30 -14.21 8.65 -3.23
C ALA A 30 -13.70 8.52 -1.79
N TYR A 31 -13.54 9.63 -1.08
CA TYR A 31 -13.11 9.62 0.32
C TYR A 31 -14.11 8.90 1.25
N PHE A 32 -15.42 9.13 1.07
CA PHE A 32 -16.47 8.53 1.89
C PHE A 32 -16.91 7.14 1.42
N PHE A 33 -16.52 6.73 0.20
CA PHE A 33 -16.95 5.47 -0.42
C PHE A 33 -16.81 4.24 0.49
N PRO A 34 -15.68 4.02 1.21
CA PRO A 34 -15.55 2.86 2.09
C PRO A 34 -16.58 2.83 3.21
N GLY A 35 -17.00 4.00 3.70
CA GLY A 35 -18.06 4.14 4.69
C GLY A 35 -19.43 3.73 4.14
N VAL A 36 -19.70 4.05 2.87
CA VAL A 36 -20.91 3.62 2.17
C VAL A 36 -20.90 2.12 1.95
N VAL A 37 -19.77 1.55 1.49
CA VAL A 37 -19.62 0.09 1.34
C VAL A 37 -19.81 -0.61 2.68
N TRP A 38 -19.26 -0.05 3.77
CA TRP A 38 -19.43 -0.62 5.12
C TRP A 38 -20.89 -0.62 5.56
N ALA A 39 -21.61 0.48 5.32
CA ALA A 39 -23.00 0.62 5.74
C ALA A 39 -23.97 -0.23 4.91
N VAL A 40 -23.66 -0.46 3.62
CA VAL A 40 -24.44 -1.32 2.71
C VAL A 40 -24.09 -2.80 2.89
N GLY A 41 -22.82 -3.11 3.18
CA GLY A 41 -22.27 -4.44 3.36
C GLY A 41 -22.07 -5.22 2.05
N ALA A 42 -21.41 -6.39 2.15
CA ALA A 42 -21.06 -7.24 0.99
C ALA A 42 -22.25 -7.57 0.08
N ARG A 43 -23.44 -7.83 0.65
CA ARG A 43 -24.64 -8.20 -0.12
C ARG A 43 -25.12 -7.10 -1.06
N GLY A 44 -24.86 -5.84 -0.73
CA GLY A 44 -25.23 -4.71 -1.58
C GLY A 44 -24.10 -4.24 -2.49
N TRP A 45 -22.93 -4.88 -2.48
CA TRP A 45 -21.81 -4.58 -3.38
C TRP A 45 -22.21 -4.51 -4.87
N PRO A 46 -23.08 -5.38 -5.42
CA PRO A 46 -23.48 -5.26 -6.82
C PRO A 46 -24.09 -3.91 -7.20
N LYS A 47 -24.75 -3.21 -6.25
CA LYS A 47 -25.29 -1.86 -6.48
C LYS A 47 -24.19 -0.79 -6.53
N LEU A 48 -23.09 -1.00 -5.81
CA LEU A 48 -22.00 -0.03 -5.67
C LEU A 48 -20.85 -0.26 -6.67
N ARG A 49 -20.78 -1.45 -7.29
CA ARG A 49 -19.67 -1.86 -8.15
C ARG A 49 -19.41 -0.88 -9.30
N ALA A 50 -20.45 -0.41 -9.98
CA ALA A 50 -20.30 0.52 -11.10
C ALA A 50 -19.73 1.88 -10.65
N ALA A 51 -20.24 2.41 -9.53
CA ALA A 51 -19.72 3.64 -8.94
C ALA A 51 -18.26 3.48 -8.47
N TYR A 52 -17.92 2.33 -7.87
CA TYR A 52 -16.52 2.03 -7.51
C TYR A 52 -15.60 2.09 -8.73
N GLN A 53 -15.96 1.40 -9.81
CA GLN A 53 -15.16 1.37 -11.04
C GLN A 53 -14.98 2.77 -11.61
N LYS A 54 -16.04 3.56 -11.64
CA LYS A 54 -15.99 4.94 -12.12
C LYS A 54 -15.03 5.81 -11.31
N LEU A 55 -15.13 5.78 -9.99
CA LEU A 55 -14.23 6.54 -9.10
C LEU A 55 -12.78 6.03 -9.17
N ALA A 56 -12.58 4.72 -9.35
CA ALA A 56 -11.26 4.12 -9.48
C ALA A 56 -10.57 4.48 -10.80
N THR A 57 -11.33 4.82 -11.85
CA THR A 57 -10.81 5.24 -13.16
C THR A 57 -11.05 6.73 -13.45
N ASP A 58 -11.32 7.53 -12.43
CA ASP A 58 -11.59 8.96 -12.56
C ASP A 58 -10.37 9.71 -13.14
N ASP A 59 -10.60 10.80 -13.87
CA ASP A 59 -9.52 11.59 -14.48
C ASP A 59 -8.64 12.28 -13.43
N ASP A 60 -9.19 12.67 -12.27
CA ASP A 60 -8.44 13.28 -11.17
C ASP A 60 -7.67 12.21 -10.37
N TRP A 61 -6.33 12.31 -10.39
CA TRP A 61 -5.47 11.41 -9.64
C TRP A 61 -5.76 11.45 -8.14
N LYS A 62 -6.29 12.56 -7.59
CA LYS A 62 -6.65 12.65 -6.16
C LYS A 62 -7.85 11.79 -5.82
N THR A 63 -8.83 11.69 -6.72
CA THR A 63 -9.96 10.76 -6.60
C THR A 63 -9.44 9.34 -6.59
N ARG A 64 -8.59 8.98 -7.56
CA ARG A 64 -7.97 7.64 -7.64
C ARG A 64 -7.11 7.33 -6.40
N ALA A 65 -6.37 8.31 -5.88
CA ALA A 65 -5.59 8.16 -4.65
C ALA A 65 -6.46 7.83 -3.43
N ASN A 66 -7.64 8.46 -3.28
CA ASN A 66 -8.59 8.11 -2.23
C ASN A 66 -9.12 6.67 -2.36
N MET A 67 -9.38 6.23 -3.59
CA MET A 67 -9.79 4.85 -3.87
C MET A 67 -8.66 3.85 -3.55
N ALA A 68 -7.43 4.14 -3.99
CA ALA A 68 -6.26 3.33 -3.72
C ALA A 68 -5.96 3.23 -2.21
N ALA A 69 -6.06 4.35 -1.48
CA ALA A 69 -5.85 4.39 -0.03
C ALA A 69 -6.84 3.50 0.75
N SER A 70 -8.02 3.24 0.18
CA SER A 70 -9.12 2.57 0.89
C SER A 70 -9.51 1.20 0.33
N ILE A 71 -8.84 0.74 -0.74
CA ILE A 71 -9.13 -0.53 -1.40
C ILE A 71 -9.08 -1.73 -0.44
N HIS A 72 -8.12 -1.75 0.49
CA HIS A 72 -8.00 -2.80 1.52
C HIS A 72 -9.24 -2.87 2.42
N LYS A 73 -9.83 -1.73 2.82
CA LYS A 73 -11.05 -1.70 3.64
C LYS A 73 -12.25 -2.23 2.88
N ILE A 74 -12.37 -1.81 1.61
CA ILE A 74 -13.45 -2.28 0.73
C ILE A 74 -13.33 -3.79 0.55
N ALA A 75 -12.12 -4.30 0.29
CA ALA A 75 -11.84 -5.72 0.18
C ALA A 75 -12.22 -6.51 1.45
N GLN A 76 -11.90 -5.99 2.64
CA GLN A 76 -12.29 -6.59 3.92
C GLN A 76 -13.82 -6.69 4.07
N ILE A 77 -14.57 -5.68 3.59
CA ILE A 77 -16.02 -5.64 3.71
C ILE A 77 -16.70 -6.61 2.72
N ILE A 78 -16.25 -6.65 1.47
CA ILE A 78 -16.91 -7.43 0.42
C ILE A 78 -16.48 -8.90 0.39
N GLY A 79 -15.34 -9.22 1.01
CA GLY A 79 -14.81 -10.58 1.11
C GLY A 79 -13.90 -10.99 -0.06
N PRO A 80 -13.19 -12.12 0.08
CA PRO A 80 -12.10 -12.52 -0.81
C PRO A 80 -12.59 -12.86 -2.23
N GLU A 81 -13.78 -13.47 -2.39
CA GLU A 81 -14.31 -13.84 -3.71
C GLU A 81 -14.60 -12.61 -4.57
N LEU A 82 -15.29 -11.62 -4.00
CA LEU A 82 -15.58 -10.36 -4.68
C LEU A 82 -14.33 -9.49 -4.83
N THR A 83 -13.40 -9.53 -3.87
CA THR A 83 -12.11 -8.83 -3.99
C THR A 83 -11.33 -9.33 -5.21
N GLN A 84 -11.22 -10.64 -5.37
CA GLN A 84 -10.52 -11.23 -6.51
C GLN A 84 -11.22 -10.93 -7.84
N ALA A 85 -12.56 -11.00 -7.88
CA ALA A 85 -13.33 -10.77 -9.10
C ALA A 85 -13.35 -9.29 -9.52
N ASP A 86 -13.51 -8.37 -8.56
CA ASP A 86 -13.90 -6.99 -8.84
C ASP A 86 -12.86 -5.94 -8.43
N LEU A 87 -11.89 -6.24 -7.56
CA LEU A 87 -10.93 -5.23 -7.09
C LEU A 87 -9.52 -5.41 -7.65
N LEU A 88 -9.15 -6.63 -8.04
CA LEU A 88 -7.78 -6.95 -8.44
C LEU A 88 -7.32 -6.13 -9.66
N HIS A 89 -8.20 -5.93 -10.64
CA HIS A 89 -7.90 -5.12 -11.82
C HIS A 89 -7.66 -3.63 -11.47
N CYS A 90 -8.41 -3.09 -10.50
CA CYS A 90 -8.18 -1.73 -10.00
C CYS A 90 -6.88 -1.64 -9.21
N PHE A 91 -6.56 -2.65 -8.39
CA PHE A 91 -5.28 -2.73 -7.69
C PHE A 91 -4.10 -2.70 -8.67
N ASP A 92 -4.18 -3.48 -9.75
CA ASP A 92 -3.17 -3.50 -10.82
C ASP A 92 -3.05 -2.15 -11.55
N ALA A 93 -4.17 -1.44 -11.72
CA ALA A 93 -4.17 -0.11 -12.31
C ALA A 93 -3.49 0.91 -11.37
N PHE A 94 -3.87 0.93 -10.08
CA PHE A 94 -3.27 1.80 -9.07
C PHE A 94 -1.77 1.57 -8.90
N TRP A 95 -1.31 0.33 -9.05
CA TRP A 95 0.12 -0.02 -9.00
C TRP A 95 0.94 0.69 -10.08
N LYS A 96 0.35 0.92 -11.25
CA LYS A 96 0.98 1.51 -12.44
C LYS A 96 0.61 2.98 -12.65
N ASP A 97 -0.10 3.56 -11.69
CA ASP A 97 -0.61 4.93 -11.76
C ASP A 97 0.48 5.95 -11.37
N TRP A 98 0.09 7.21 -11.20
CA TRP A 98 0.94 8.29 -10.73
C TRP A 98 1.52 7.97 -9.35
N ASP A 99 2.70 8.51 -9.05
CA ASP A 99 3.39 8.18 -7.82
C ASP A 99 2.52 8.45 -6.59
N GLU A 100 1.78 9.57 -6.53
CA GLU A 100 0.90 9.87 -5.39
C GLU A 100 -0.22 8.82 -5.17
N VAL A 101 -0.74 8.23 -6.24
CA VAL A 101 -1.71 7.13 -6.17
C VAL A 101 -1.02 5.85 -5.69
N ARG A 102 0.17 5.55 -6.24
CA ARG A 102 1.01 4.42 -5.82
C ARG A 102 1.39 4.51 -4.34
N ALA A 103 1.68 5.72 -3.83
CA ALA A 103 1.95 5.98 -2.42
C ALA A 103 0.75 5.60 -1.55
N SER A 104 -0.43 6.02 -2.00
CA SER A 104 -1.69 5.76 -1.30
C SER A 104 -1.99 4.26 -1.23
N LEU A 105 -1.75 3.54 -2.32
CA LEU A 105 -1.86 2.07 -2.38
C LEU A 105 -0.88 1.40 -1.40
N LEU A 106 0.37 1.87 -1.37
CA LEU A 106 1.46 1.27 -0.61
C LEU A 106 1.21 1.30 0.90
N LEU A 107 0.46 2.27 1.43
CA LEU A 107 0.19 2.39 2.87
C LEU A 107 -0.47 1.15 3.49
N HIS A 108 -1.30 0.43 2.72
CA HIS A 108 -2.10 -0.71 3.18
C HIS A 108 -2.03 -1.90 2.22
N MET A 109 -0.95 -1.99 1.46
CA MET A 109 -0.75 -3.01 0.44
C MET A 109 -0.72 -4.42 1.03
N ALA A 110 -0.02 -4.64 2.14
CA ALA A 110 0.05 -5.94 2.82
C ALA A 110 -1.34 -6.40 3.30
N GLU A 111 -2.15 -5.48 3.83
CA GLU A 111 -3.53 -5.77 4.25
C GLU A 111 -4.41 -6.21 3.07
N PHE A 112 -4.28 -5.57 1.89
CA PHE A 112 -4.99 -6.01 0.69
C PHE A 112 -4.48 -7.37 0.19
N LEU A 113 -3.16 -7.55 0.10
CA LEU A 113 -2.57 -8.81 -0.35
C LEU A 113 -2.95 -9.99 0.56
N ALA A 114 -3.16 -9.76 1.87
CA ALA A 114 -3.63 -10.77 2.79
C ALA A 114 -5.04 -11.32 2.46
N LEU A 115 -5.84 -10.58 1.67
CA LEU A 115 -7.22 -10.94 1.30
C LEU A 115 -7.33 -11.69 -0.02
N ILE A 116 -6.27 -11.71 -0.84
CA ILE A 116 -6.23 -12.47 -2.09
C ILE A 116 -5.57 -13.84 -1.90
N PRO A 117 -5.82 -14.82 -2.78
CA PRO A 117 -5.18 -16.14 -2.69
C PRO A 117 -3.65 -16.04 -2.77
N LEU A 118 -2.97 -16.95 -2.06
CA LEU A 118 -1.50 -17.00 -2.04
C LEU A 118 -0.90 -17.03 -3.46
N THR A 119 -1.49 -17.80 -4.38
CA THR A 119 -1.05 -17.88 -5.79
C THR A 119 -1.03 -16.53 -6.50
N ALA A 120 -1.93 -15.61 -6.15
CA ALA A 120 -1.96 -14.25 -6.69
C ALA A 120 -0.92 -13.34 -6.00
N ARG A 121 -0.67 -13.52 -4.70
CA ARG A 121 0.32 -12.73 -3.94
C ARG A 121 1.73 -12.83 -4.51
N HIS A 122 2.14 -14.05 -4.89
CA HIS A 122 3.48 -14.32 -5.44
C HIS A 122 3.81 -13.45 -6.66
N VAL A 123 2.80 -13.06 -7.45
CA VAL A 123 2.99 -12.23 -8.64
C VAL A 123 3.42 -10.80 -8.29
N TYR A 124 3.00 -10.29 -7.13
CA TYR A 124 3.26 -8.91 -6.73
C TYR A 124 4.61 -8.70 -6.05
N LEU A 125 5.18 -9.73 -5.40
CA LEU A 125 6.41 -9.55 -4.62
C LEU A 125 7.61 -9.10 -5.46
N PRO A 126 7.89 -9.69 -6.64
CA PRO A 126 8.98 -9.20 -7.49
C PRO A 126 8.77 -7.77 -7.98
N LEU A 127 7.51 -7.32 -8.06
CA LEU A 127 7.19 -5.96 -8.50
C LEU A 127 7.52 -4.92 -7.42
N LEU A 128 7.74 -5.32 -6.16
CA LEU A 128 8.08 -4.40 -5.08
C LEU A 128 9.39 -3.64 -5.33
N PHE A 129 10.31 -4.21 -6.12
CA PHE A 129 11.51 -3.51 -6.57
C PHE A 129 11.19 -2.22 -7.34
N SER A 130 10.04 -2.14 -8.03
CA SER A 130 9.63 -0.91 -8.73
C SER A 130 9.35 0.30 -7.82
N PHE A 131 9.20 0.07 -6.51
CA PHE A 131 9.06 1.13 -5.50
C PHE A 131 10.40 1.60 -4.94
N LYS A 132 11.50 0.89 -5.21
CA LYS A 132 12.85 1.25 -4.74
C LYS A 132 13.47 2.36 -5.57
N ASP A 133 13.32 2.29 -6.89
CA ASP A 133 14.07 3.10 -7.86
C ASP A 133 13.59 4.57 -7.97
N THR A 134 12.81 5.06 -7.02
CA THR A 134 12.41 6.46 -6.94
C THR A 134 13.53 7.29 -6.31
N GLU A 135 14.45 7.77 -7.16
CA GLU A 135 15.67 8.52 -6.75
C GLU A 135 15.39 9.93 -6.22
N GLU A 136 14.18 10.45 -6.42
CA GLU A 136 13.84 11.82 -6.06
C GLU A 136 13.74 12.02 -4.53
N SER A 137 14.29 13.14 -4.06
CA SER A 137 14.41 13.47 -2.63
C SER A 137 13.07 13.58 -1.88
N THR A 138 11.94 13.58 -2.56
CA THR A 138 10.58 13.61 -1.98
C THR A 138 10.03 12.20 -1.75
N PHE A 139 10.57 11.19 -2.46
CA PHE A 139 10.07 9.81 -2.45
C PHE A 139 10.69 8.92 -1.38
N TRP A 140 11.54 9.44 -0.49
CA TRP A 140 12.02 8.65 0.65
C TRP A 140 10.87 8.13 1.52
N ARG A 141 9.73 8.84 1.56
CA ARG A 141 8.51 8.37 2.24
C ARG A 141 7.92 7.13 1.60
N PHE A 142 8.06 6.94 0.28
CA PHE A 142 7.65 5.70 -0.39
C PHE A 142 8.52 4.55 0.08
N ARG A 143 9.84 4.74 0.09
CA ARG A 143 10.78 3.71 0.54
C ARG A 143 10.60 3.39 2.03
N GLN A 144 10.28 4.38 2.85
CA GLN A 144 9.90 4.17 4.24
C GLN A 144 8.58 3.37 4.36
N SER A 145 7.54 3.75 3.61
CA SER A 145 6.28 2.99 3.58
C SER A 145 6.49 1.56 3.09
N LEU A 146 7.34 1.35 2.08
CA LEU A 146 7.72 0.03 1.60
C LEU A 146 8.37 -0.81 2.70
N ALA A 147 9.32 -0.24 3.45
CA ALA A 147 9.91 -0.91 4.61
C ALA A 147 8.85 -1.33 5.63
N ALA A 148 7.88 -0.46 5.94
CA ALA A 148 6.80 -0.78 6.86
C ALA A 148 5.89 -1.91 6.32
N GLN A 149 5.63 -1.95 5.01
CA GLN A 149 4.86 -3.03 4.40
C GLN A 149 5.62 -4.36 4.42
N ILE A 150 6.94 -4.36 4.19
CA ILE A 150 7.74 -5.59 4.22
C ILE A 150 7.57 -6.32 5.56
N ALA A 151 7.61 -5.60 6.69
CA ALA A 151 7.39 -6.19 8.01
C ALA A 151 6.07 -6.97 8.10
N GLN A 152 5.00 -6.43 7.51
CA GLN A 152 3.68 -7.09 7.49
C GLN A 152 3.61 -8.24 6.48
N LEU A 153 4.23 -8.09 5.31
CA LEU A 153 4.26 -9.11 4.26
C LEU A 153 4.88 -10.41 4.74
N CYS A 154 5.88 -10.34 5.63
CA CYS A 154 6.54 -11.50 6.23
C CYS A 154 5.55 -12.50 6.87
N TYR A 155 4.40 -12.04 7.34
CA TYR A 155 3.40 -12.89 8.01
C TYR A 155 2.39 -13.51 7.04
N ILE A 156 2.37 -13.12 5.77
CA ILE A 156 1.32 -13.55 4.81
C ILE A 156 1.87 -14.23 3.53
N VAL A 157 3.19 -14.28 3.36
CA VAL A 157 3.87 -14.91 2.21
C VAL A 157 4.63 -16.17 2.64
N GLN A 158 5.10 -16.97 1.69
CA GLN A 158 5.87 -18.19 2.00
C GLN A 158 7.29 -17.85 2.44
N GLU A 159 7.88 -18.74 3.26
CA GLU A 159 9.24 -18.56 3.80
C GLU A 159 10.28 -18.39 2.67
N GLU A 160 10.12 -19.11 1.56
CA GLU A 160 10.97 -18.99 0.37
C GLU A 160 10.92 -17.59 -0.25
N GLU A 161 9.74 -16.96 -0.28
CA GLU A 161 9.54 -15.62 -0.82
C GLU A 161 10.12 -14.54 0.10
N VAL A 162 10.03 -14.76 1.42
CA VAL A 162 10.65 -13.90 2.42
C VAL A 162 12.15 -13.80 2.15
N TYR A 163 12.83 -14.94 2.02
CA TYR A 163 14.29 -14.94 1.84
C TYR A 163 14.74 -14.53 0.44
N SER A 164 14.01 -14.90 -0.61
CA SER A 164 14.40 -14.62 -1.99
C SER A 164 14.11 -13.18 -2.43
N VAL A 165 13.06 -12.55 -1.88
CA VAL A 165 12.62 -11.22 -2.31
C VAL A 165 12.68 -10.21 -1.15
N LEU A 166 11.93 -10.44 -0.08
CA LEU A 166 11.71 -9.42 0.95
C LEU A 166 12.98 -9.07 1.73
N CYS A 167 13.82 -10.07 2.05
CA CYS A 167 15.12 -9.87 2.69
C CYS A 167 16.02 -8.91 1.90
N ASN A 168 16.10 -9.11 0.58
CA ASN A 168 16.96 -8.30 -0.28
C ASN A 168 16.52 -6.83 -0.26
N ILE A 169 15.21 -6.58 -0.42
CA ILE A 169 14.67 -5.22 -0.38
C ILE A 169 14.89 -4.59 1.00
N ALA A 170 14.63 -5.31 2.09
CA ALA A 170 14.79 -4.79 3.45
C ALA A 170 16.25 -4.40 3.77
N LEU A 171 17.21 -5.23 3.36
CA LEU A 171 18.64 -4.94 3.56
C LEU A 171 19.11 -3.74 2.75
N GLU A 172 18.63 -3.57 1.53
CA GLU A 172 18.96 -2.38 0.73
C GLU A 172 18.38 -1.10 1.35
N LEU A 173 17.18 -1.17 1.92
CA LEU A 173 16.56 -0.04 2.64
C LEU A 173 17.31 0.30 3.95
N CYS A 174 18.07 -0.64 4.53
CA CYS A 174 18.88 -0.40 5.73
C CYS A 174 20.07 0.53 5.49
N VAL A 175 20.46 0.77 4.23
CA VAL A 175 21.53 1.71 3.85
C VAL A 175 20.99 2.97 3.15
N ASP A 176 19.68 3.21 3.23
CA ASP A 176 19.03 4.38 2.64
C ASP A 176 19.66 5.70 3.13
N PRO A 177 19.77 6.74 2.29
CA PRO A 177 20.30 8.04 2.70
C PRO A 177 19.53 8.68 3.88
N PHE A 178 18.22 8.43 4.00
CA PHE A 178 17.38 9.01 5.04
C PHE A 178 17.30 8.12 6.28
N ALA A 179 17.63 8.68 7.44
CA ALA A 179 17.64 7.97 8.71
C ALA A 179 16.27 7.37 9.08
N SER A 180 15.17 8.06 8.74
CA SER A 180 13.80 7.58 8.99
C SER A 180 13.49 6.29 8.24
N THR A 181 13.93 6.20 6.97
CA THR A 181 13.78 4.99 6.16
C THR A 181 14.61 3.85 6.75
N ARG A 182 15.87 4.11 7.12
CA ARG A 182 16.74 3.10 7.75
C ARG A 182 16.14 2.55 9.04
N GLN A 183 15.58 3.41 9.89
CA GLN A 183 14.95 2.99 11.14
C GLN A 183 13.81 2.00 10.90
N THR A 184 12.88 2.33 10.00
CA THR A 184 11.77 1.44 9.63
C THR A 184 12.27 0.16 8.95
N ALA A 185 13.34 0.23 8.15
CA ALA A 185 13.95 -0.95 7.54
C ALA A 185 14.54 -1.91 8.59
N TYR A 186 15.17 -1.42 9.66
CA TYR A 186 15.65 -2.30 10.74
C TYR A 186 14.51 -3.00 11.48
N GLU A 187 13.36 -2.35 11.64
CA GLU A 187 12.15 -2.98 12.20
C GLU A 187 11.65 -4.11 11.27
N ALA A 188 11.65 -3.87 9.95
CA ALA A 188 11.31 -4.89 8.97
C ALA A 188 12.28 -6.08 9.03
N VAL A 189 13.59 -5.84 9.11
CA VAL A 189 14.59 -6.91 9.25
C VAL A 189 14.40 -7.70 10.55
N SER A 190 14.09 -7.03 11.66
CA SER A 190 13.80 -7.73 12.91
C SER A 190 12.56 -8.63 12.83
N SER A 191 11.60 -8.30 11.96
CA SER A 191 10.43 -9.13 11.71
C SER A 191 10.78 -10.38 10.89
N LEU A 192 11.78 -10.29 10.01
CA LEU A 192 12.35 -11.44 9.30
C LEU A 192 13.02 -12.43 10.27
N ASP A 193 13.69 -11.91 11.30
CA ASP A 193 14.37 -12.75 12.30
C ASP A 193 13.41 -13.57 13.17
N VAL A 194 12.16 -13.13 13.34
CA VAL A 194 11.14 -13.90 14.09
C VAL A 194 10.72 -15.17 13.35
N LEU A 195 10.91 -15.24 12.02
CA LEU A 195 10.65 -16.44 11.22
C LEU A 195 11.77 -17.50 11.32
N ARG A 196 12.86 -17.25 12.05
CA ARG A 196 14.07 -18.12 12.20
C ARG A 196 13.86 -19.48 12.90
N SER A 197 12.64 -19.94 13.16
CA SER A 197 12.47 -21.25 13.81
C SER A 197 12.69 -22.43 12.84
N SER A 198 12.91 -22.19 11.54
CA SER A 198 13.19 -23.21 10.51
C SER A 198 14.53 -22.97 9.78
N HIS A 199 15.62 -23.43 10.38
CA HIS A 199 16.77 -24.11 9.73
C HIS A 199 17.59 -23.52 8.55
N VAL A 200 17.43 -22.29 8.03
CA VAL A 200 18.16 -21.88 6.79
C VAL A 200 19.28 -20.83 6.96
N LEU A 201 19.30 -20.01 8.01
CA LEU A 201 20.28 -18.89 8.10
C LEU A 201 21.44 -19.12 9.09
N SER A 202 22.29 -20.11 8.77
CA SER A 202 23.62 -20.29 9.39
C SER A 202 24.75 -19.53 8.69
N SER A 203 24.45 -18.74 7.66
CA SER A 203 25.46 -17.96 6.93
C SER A 203 25.78 -16.66 7.70
N CYS A 204 26.91 -16.67 8.42
CA CYS A 204 27.42 -15.58 9.26
C CYS A 204 27.48 -14.18 8.59
N GLU A 205 27.51 -14.06 7.26
CA GLU A 205 27.65 -12.76 6.57
C GLU A 205 26.41 -11.85 6.71
N PHE A 206 25.21 -12.43 6.81
CA PHE A 206 23.96 -11.67 6.94
C PHE A 206 23.91 -10.87 8.26
N TRP A 207 24.43 -11.46 9.33
CA TRP A 207 24.44 -10.82 10.67
C TRP A 207 25.48 -9.74 10.83
N TYR A 208 26.63 -9.84 10.14
CA TYR A 208 27.62 -8.78 10.19
C TYR A 208 27.04 -7.47 9.65
N ALA A 209 26.26 -7.48 8.56
CA ALA A 209 25.65 -6.27 8.02
C ALA A 209 24.59 -5.63 8.95
N VAL A 210 23.74 -6.45 9.60
CA VAL A 210 22.65 -5.99 10.48
C VAL A 210 23.16 -5.56 11.85
N HIS A 211 24.19 -6.22 12.41
CA HIS A 211 24.79 -5.78 13.68
C HIS A 211 25.71 -4.56 13.53
N PHE A 212 26.42 -4.40 12.39
CA PHE A 212 27.25 -3.22 12.15
C PHE A 212 26.40 -1.94 12.06
N THR A 213 25.21 -2.04 11.46
CA THR A 213 24.32 -0.90 11.25
C THR A 213 23.62 -0.41 12.52
N ARG A 214 23.32 -1.30 13.48
CA ARG A 214 22.83 -0.92 14.82
C ARG A 214 23.83 -0.10 15.63
N VAL A 215 25.14 -0.26 15.38
CA VAL A 215 26.22 0.37 16.16
C VAL A 215 26.73 1.67 15.52
N PHE A 216 26.69 1.81 14.18
CA PHE A 216 27.43 2.89 13.50
C PHE A 216 26.60 4.02 12.84
N ASN A 217 25.25 3.96 12.78
CA ASN A 217 24.47 4.94 12.00
C ASN A 217 23.42 5.78 12.73
N PHE A 218 23.49 5.86 14.07
CA PHE A 218 22.85 6.95 14.82
C PHE A 218 23.81 8.14 14.98
N HIS A 219 24.18 8.78 13.87
CA HIS A 219 24.60 10.17 13.96
C HIS A 219 23.37 11.06 13.80
N PRO A 220 22.98 11.86 14.81
CA PRO A 220 21.94 12.85 14.60
C PRO A 220 22.41 13.78 13.48
N CYS A 221 21.58 13.92 12.46
CA CYS A 221 21.75 14.94 11.43
C CYS A 221 21.90 16.28 12.15
N SER A 222 23.13 16.80 12.21
CA SER A 222 23.41 18.07 12.87
C SER A 222 22.64 19.15 12.13
N ARG A 223 21.69 19.79 12.83
CA ARG A 223 21.16 21.10 12.43
C ARG A 223 22.36 22.05 12.30
N SER A 224 22.88 22.23 11.09
CA SER A 224 23.67 23.41 10.76
C SER A 224 22.72 24.61 10.68
N GLN A 225 22.55 25.23 11.84
CA GLN A 225 22.50 26.66 12.07
C GLN A 225 21.89 27.52 10.95
N LEU A 226 20.60 27.81 11.10
CA LEU A 226 20.10 29.17 10.91
C LEU A 226 20.77 30.05 11.97
N GLY A 227 21.52 31.07 11.56
CA GLY A 227 22.04 32.13 12.45
C GLY A 227 23.42 32.62 12.06
N GLY A 228 23.47 33.74 11.33
CA GLY A 228 24.67 34.47 10.94
C GLY A 228 24.39 35.39 9.77
#